data_AF-A0A529LTC7-F1
#
_entry.id   AF-A0A529LTC7-F1
#
_cell.length_a   1.000
_cell.length_b   1.000
_cell.length_c   1.000
_cell.angle_alpha   90.00
_cell.angle_beta   90.00
_cell.angle_gamma   90.00
#
_symmetry.space_group_name_H-M   'P 1'
#
loop_
_entity.id
_entity.type
_entity.pdbx_description
1 polymer ?
#
loop_
_entity_poly.entity_id
_entity_poly.type
_entity_poly.pdbx_seq_one_letter_code
_entity_poly.pdbx_strand_id
1 'polypeptide(L)'
;MYFVEQRAPLACRTFGIYIRYMPDYSSRPSSTPHIPMDALSEVLQDFRLSGVNYGRCELRHPWSIDFPQQQLLRFHFVGQGPCWIHTESQGWQELRDGDLVLLPQGIAHRLASAPDVAGDSLEGCKVIKLGGNVCEVVRQGTGATSTLFCGSMALDSYALNPLITLMPPVIKGCDVAGNDPVVGPLLAAMTVEASQPQMGSATILSRMADLLTARLIRCWVNCNGASTTGWLAAIRDPHIGRALAAMHRDPGHNWTLGSLAGVAGQSRSIFAERFSAVLGEGAAHYLARLRMQLARELLGQNGLSVAEVATRLGYDSEASFARAFKRITNVSPGVVRRTIPGRMDMNFGF
;
A
#
# COMPACT_ATOMS: atom_id res chain seq x y z
N MET A 1 -1.00 -51.91 64.23
CA MET A 1 0.20 -52.51 63.60
C MET A 1 1.03 -51.34 63.07
N TYR A 2 2.06 -50.96 63.84
CA TYR A 2 3.23 -50.11 63.59
C TYR A 2 3.10 -48.87 62.66
N PHE A 3 2.98 -47.65 63.23
CA PHE A 3 4.02 -46.64 63.64
C PHE A 3 4.53 -45.79 62.44
N VAL A 4 4.13 -44.52 62.23
CA VAL A 4 4.59 -43.23 62.85
C VAL A 4 6.10 -43.00 62.56
N GLU A 5 6.58 -41.91 61.93
CA GLU A 5 6.81 -40.54 62.46
C GLU A 5 7.48 -39.69 61.34
N GLN A 6 7.04 -38.47 60.97
CA GLN A 6 7.35 -37.14 61.52
C GLN A 6 8.84 -36.71 61.62
N ARG A 7 9.19 -35.62 60.88
CA ARG A 7 9.87 -34.36 61.29
C ARG A 7 11.02 -33.87 60.39
N ALA A 8 11.05 -32.54 60.29
CA ALA A 8 11.93 -31.66 59.51
C ALA A 8 13.27 -31.35 60.25
N PRO A 9 13.87 -30.17 60.07
CA PRO A 9 15.00 -29.80 59.19
C PRO A 9 16.31 -29.53 59.98
N LEU A 10 17.47 -29.28 59.32
CA LEU A 10 18.53 -28.34 59.77
C LEU A 10 19.84 -28.42 58.95
N ALA A 11 20.28 -27.23 58.54
CA ALA A 11 21.64 -26.67 58.59
C ALA A 11 22.87 -27.38 57.96
N CYS A 12 23.44 -26.67 56.99
CA CYS A 12 24.82 -26.13 56.98
C CYS A 12 26.00 -27.11 57.17
N ARG A 13 26.83 -27.24 56.12
CA ARG A 13 28.29 -27.20 56.24
C ARG A 13 28.97 -26.84 54.92
N THR A 14 29.88 -25.89 55.06
CA THR A 14 30.70 -25.13 54.11
C THR A 14 31.88 -25.93 53.56
N PHE A 15 32.29 -25.63 52.31
CA PHE A 15 33.66 -25.27 51.84
C PHE A 15 33.94 -25.77 50.42
N GLY A 16 34.25 -24.85 49.50
CA GLY A 16 34.68 -25.14 48.14
C GLY A 16 34.84 -23.86 47.34
N ILE A 17 36.02 -23.25 47.46
CA ILE A 17 36.47 -22.00 46.83
C ILE A 17 36.29 -22.06 45.31
N TYR A 18 35.63 -21.06 44.69
CA TYR A 18 35.89 -20.73 43.28
C TYR A 18 35.92 -19.20 43.06
N ILE A 19 36.90 -18.86 42.24
CA ILE A 19 37.51 -17.55 42.04
C ILE A 19 36.56 -16.57 41.34
N ARG A 20 36.63 -15.31 41.78
CA ARG A 20 35.93 -14.14 41.27
C ARG A 20 36.33 -13.89 39.80
N TYR A 21 35.42 -14.15 38.85
CA TYR A 21 35.54 -13.64 37.48
C TYR A 21 34.69 -12.37 37.38
N MET A 22 35.33 -11.21 37.37
CA MET A 22 34.70 -9.93 37.03
C MET A 22 34.73 -9.83 35.50
N PRO A 23 33.60 -9.80 34.78
CA PRO A 23 33.61 -9.46 33.37
C PRO A 23 33.80 -7.95 33.22
N ASP A 24 34.87 -7.59 32.53
CA ASP A 24 35.20 -6.24 32.13
C ASP A 24 34.12 -5.72 31.17
N TYR A 25 33.28 -4.79 31.65
CA TYR A 25 32.27 -4.11 30.85
C TYR A 25 32.93 -2.98 30.04
N SER A 26 33.80 -3.36 29.10
CA SER A 26 34.19 -2.48 27.98
C SER A 26 33.14 -2.63 26.86
N SER A 27 31.97 -2.02 27.07
CA SER A 27 30.92 -1.95 26.06
C SER A 27 31.32 -0.96 24.96
N ARG A 28 31.94 -1.46 23.88
CA ARG A 28 31.81 -0.80 22.58
C ARG A 28 30.32 -0.76 22.23
N PRO A 29 29.74 0.36 21.80
CA PRO A 29 28.37 0.36 21.34
C PRO A 29 28.29 -0.58 20.14
N SER A 30 27.58 -1.69 20.30
CA SER A 30 27.12 -2.50 19.19
C SER A 30 26.29 -1.57 18.32
N SER A 31 26.81 -1.21 17.14
CA SER A 31 26.03 -0.49 16.14
C SER A 31 24.78 -1.32 15.90
N THR A 32 23.64 -0.84 16.40
CA THR A 32 22.34 -1.37 15.99
C THR A 32 22.36 -1.35 14.46
N PRO A 33 22.09 -2.47 13.77
CA PRO A 33 21.91 -2.43 12.33
C PRO A 33 20.72 -1.52 12.08
N HIS A 34 21.00 -0.27 11.74
CA HIS A 34 20.00 0.67 11.29
C HIS A 34 19.54 0.09 9.97
N ILE A 35 18.35 -0.52 9.93
CA ILE A 35 17.72 -0.92 8.67
C ILE A 35 17.44 0.41 7.96
N PRO A 36 18.20 0.78 6.92
CA PRO A 36 17.96 2.04 6.23
C PRO A 36 16.63 1.89 5.51
N MET A 37 15.80 2.93 5.50
CA MET A 37 14.56 2.88 4.71
C MET A 37 14.91 2.71 3.24
N ASP A 38 14.48 1.59 2.66
CA ASP A 38 14.63 1.31 1.24
C ASP A 38 13.52 1.97 0.42
N ALA A 39 13.67 1.97 -0.91
CA ALA A 39 12.70 2.59 -1.81
C ALA A 39 11.29 2.02 -1.67
N LEU A 40 11.18 0.71 -1.42
CA LEU A 40 9.90 0.05 -1.23
C LEU A 40 9.27 0.47 0.11
N SER A 41 10.07 0.71 1.14
CA SER A 41 9.61 1.17 2.45
C SER A 41 9.05 2.58 2.39
N GLU A 42 9.71 3.51 1.68
CA GLU A 42 9.14 4.86 1.42
C GLU A 42 7.80 4.76 0.71
N VAL A 43 7.77 3.94 -0.33
CA VAL A 43 6.58 3.64 -1.11
C VAL A 43 5.47 3.08 -0.19
N LEU A 44 5.75 2.07 0.63
CA LEU A 44 4.79 1.42 1.52
C LEU A 44 4.35 2.28 2.70
N GLN A 45 5.05 3.37 3.03
CA GLN A 45 4.61 4.30 4.07
C GLN A 45 3.38 5.09 3.68
N ASP A 46 3.29 5.46 2.39
CA ASP A 46 2.16 6.17 1.82
C ASP A 46 0.97 5.22 1.51
N PHE A 47 1.20 3.90 1.60
CA PHE A 47 0.11 2.93 1.69
C PHE A 47 -0.53 3.00 3.07
N ARG A 48 -1.57 3.80 3.15
CA ARG A 48 -2.54 3.76 4.22
C ARG A 48 -3.90 3.61 3.58
N LEU A 49 -4.77 2.86 4.25
CA LEU A 49 -6.20 3.06 4.15
C LEU A 49 -6.54 4.44 4.76
N SER A 50 -6.06 5.53 4.15
CA SER A 50 -6.50 6.90 4.43
C SER A 50 -7.60 7.28 3.43
N GLY A 51 -8.65 7.96 3.89
CA GLY A 51 -9.78 8.36 3.02
C GLY A 51 -10.68 7.21 2.53
N VAL A 52 -10.61 6.04 3.17
CA VAL A 52 -11.16 4.78 2.66
C VAL A 52 -12.57 4.51 3.07
N ASN A 53 -13.44 4.15 2.12
CA ASN A 53 -14.69 3.47 2.46
C ASN A 53 -14.42 2.00 2.58
N TYR A 54 -14.61 1.51 3.78
CA TYR A 54 -14.60 0.10 4.08
C TYR A 54 -16.07 -0.34 4.16
N GLY A 55 -16.46 -1.30 3.34
CA GLY A 55 -17.80 -1.86 3.31
C GLY A 55 -17.77 -3.32 3.73
N ARG A 56 -18.43 -3.67 4.84
CA ARG A 56 -18.84 -5.07 5.07
C ARG A 56 -20.14 -5.28 4.31
N CYS A 57 -20.11 -6.15 3.31
CA CYS A 57 -21.25 -6.42 2.45
C CYS A 57 -21.86 -7.77 2.81
N GLU A 58 -23.10 -7.78 3.30
CA GLU A 58 -23.91 -8.98 3.49
C GLU A 58 -24.96 -9.05 2.37
N LEU A 59 -24.74 -9.94 1.40
CA LEU A 59 -25.47 -9.95 0.13
C LEU A 59 -26.18 -11.29 -0.05
N ARG A 60 -27.51 -11.29 0.00
CA ARG A 60 -28.30 -12.49 -0.27
C ARG A 60 -28.54 -12.66 -1.76
N HIS A 61 -28.43 -13.91 -2.23
CA HIS A 61 -28.56 -14.26 -3.64
C HIS A 61 -30.00 -14.05 -4.17
N PRO A 62 -30.18 -13.72 -5.47
CA PRO A 62 -29.13 -13.33 -6.42
C PRO A 62 -28.70 -11.88 -6.22
N TRP A 63 -27.42 -11.59 -6.42
CA TRP A 63 -26.90 -10.24 -6.38
C TRP A 63 -25.79 -10.04 -7.42
N SER A 64 -25.71 -8.83 -7.96
CA SER A 64 -24.58 -8.38 -8.77
C SER A 64 -24.41 -6.89 -8.56
N ILE A 65 -23.16 -6.45 -8.42
CA ILE A 65 -22.79 -5.07 -8.14
C ILE A 65 -21.73 -4.64 -9.14
N ASP A 66 -22.03 -3.59 -9.90
CA ASP A 66 -21.09 -2.91 -10.78
C ASP A 66 -20.28 -1.87 -10.01
N PHE A 67 -18.95 -1.95 -10.14
CA PHE A 67 -18.02 -1.00 -9.56
C PHE A 67 -17.40 -0.17 -10.69
N PRO A 68 -17.65 1.16 -10.73
CA PRO A 68 -17.07 2.01 -11.75
C PRO A 68 -15.56 2.17 -11.55
N GLN A 69 -14.87 2.58 -12.61
CA GLN A 69 -13.46 2.91 -12.54
C GLN A 69 -13.23 4.10 -11.61
N GLN A 70 -12.15 4.04 -10.83
CA GLN A 70 -11.72 5.10 -9.92
C GLN A 70 -10.20 5.23 -9.90
N GLN A 71 -9.69 6.33 -9.34
CA GLN A 71 -8.24 6.57 -9.18
C GLN A 71 -7.66 5.91 -7.92
N LEU A 72 -8.49 5.28 -7.10
CA LEU A 72 -8.10 4.60 -5.87
C LEU A 72 -7.92 3.11 -6.14
N LEU A 73 -6.86 2.53 -5.58
CA LEU A 73 -6.72 1.09 -5.53
C LEU A 73 -7.96 0.49 -4.85
N ARG A 74 -8.43 -0.66 -5.33
CA ARG A 74 -9.56 -1.36 -4.72
C ARG A 74 -9.15 -2.77 -4.29
N PHE A 75 -9.73 -3.24 -3.21
CA PHE A 75 -9.63 -4.64 -2.83
C PHE A 75 -11.01 -5.20 -2.49
N HIS A 76 -11.13 -6.52 -2.65
CA HIS A 76 -12.26 -7.29 -2.16
C HIS A 76 -11.76 -8.56 -1.48
N PHE A 77 -12.24 -8.80 -0.27
CA PHE A 77 -12.02 -10.02 0.48
C PHE A 77 -13.33 -10.79 0.55
N VAL A 78 -13.29 -12.08 0.19
CA VAL A 78 -14.43 -12.98 0.30
C VAL A 78 -14.38 -13.66 1.66
N GLY A 79 -15.23 -13.22 2.59
CA GLY A 79 -15.39 -13.91 3.88
C GLY A 79 -16.17 -15.20 3.72
N GLN A 80 -17.24 -15.16 2.92
CA GLN A 80 -18.10 -16.32 2.62
C GLN A 80 -18.74 -16.15 1.24
N GLY A 81 -18.68 -17.19 0.43
CA GLY A 81 -19.13 -17.22 -0.96
C GLY A 81 -20.59 -17.65 -1.15
N PRO A 82 -20.96 -18.05 -2.38
CA PRO A 82 -20.18 -17.92 -3.62
C PRO A 82 -20.02 -16.46 -4.05
N CYS A 83 -18.90 -16.14 -4.70
CA CYS A 83 -18.62 -14.82 -5.27
C CYS A 83 -17.84 -14.99 -6.58
N TRP A 84 -18.19 -14.19 -7.58
CA TRP A 84 -17.53 -14.13 -8.87
C TRP A 84 -17.10 -12.70 -9.15
N ILE A 85 -15.95 -12.54 -9.78
CA ILE A 85 -15.49 -11.25 -10.31
C ILE A 85 -15.42 -11.29 -11.83
N HIS A 86 -15.94 -10.24 -12.48
CA HIS A 86 -15.76 -9.99 -13.90
C HIS A 86 -14.91 -8.76 -14.11
N THR A 87 -13.85 -8.88 -14.90
CA THR A 87 -13.08 -7.75 -15.43
C THR A 87 -13.04 -7.85 -16.96
N GLU A 88 -12.92 -6.71 -17.64
CA GLU A 88 -12.82 -6.69 -19.11
C GLU A 88 -11.62 -7.51 -19.61
N SER A 89 -10.50 -7.49 -18.87
CA SER A 89 -9.26 -8.14 -19.28
C SER A 89 -9.22 -9.65 -19.04
N GLN A 90 -10.02 -10.18 -18.10
CA GLN A 90 -9.92 -11.58 -17.70
C GLN A 90 -11.26 -12.34 -17.64
N GLY A 91 -12.39 -11.69 -17.96
CA GLY A 91 -13.72 -12.29 -17.90
C GLY A 91 -14.13 -12.69 -16.48
N TRP A 92 -15.07 -13.63 -16.39
CA TRP A 92 -15.57 -14.15 -15.11
C TRP A 92 -14.59 -15.11 -14.46
N GLN A 93 -14.36 -14.90 -13.16
CA GLN A 93 -13.54 -15.77 -12.33
C GLN A 93 -14.21 -16.03 -10.99
N GLU A 94 -14.14 -17.27 -10.55
CA GLU A 94 -14.59 -17.66 -9.22
C GLU A 94 -13.64 -17.11 -8.14
N LEU A 95 -14.22 -16.62 -7.04
CA LEU A 95 -13.54 -16.28 -5.81
C LEU A 95 -14.09 -17.15 -4.68
N ARG A 96 -13.18 -17.84 -3.98
CA ARG A 96 -13.49 -18.77 -2.89
C ARG A 96 -13.41 -18.07 -1.53
N ASP A 97 -13.95 -18.72 -0.51
CA ASP A 97 -13.83 -18.27 0.87
C ASP A 97 -12.35 -18.06 1.25
N GLY A 98 -12.04 -16.89 1.80
CA GLY A 98 -10.69 -16.47 2.13
C GLY A 98 -9.90 -15.86 0.97
N ASP A 99 -10.44 -15.80 -0.25
CA ASP A 99 -9.75 -15.11 -1.35
C ASP A 99 -9.78 -13.59 -1.17
N LEU A 100 -8.66 -12.96 -1.48
CA LEU A 100 -8.56 -11.51 -1.65
C LEU A 100 -8.18 -11.22 -3.10
N VAL A 101 -8.85 -10.25 -3.71
CA VAL A 101 -8.47 -9.67 -4.99
C VAL A 101 -8.12 -8.20 -4.82
N LEU A 102 -7.00 -7.80 -5.39
CA LEU A 102 -6.50 -6.44 -5.44
C LEU A 102 -6.59 -5.93 -6.88
N LEU A 103 -7.18 -4.74 -7.08
CA LEU A 103 -7.28 -4.04 -8.36
C LEU A 103 -6.51 -2.72 -8.23
N PRO A 104 -5.20 -2.72 -8.53
CA PRO A 104 -4.34 -1.62 -8.14
C PRO A 104 -4.66 -0.29 -8.84
N GLN A 105 -5.12 -0.34 -10.08
CA GLN A 105 -5.51 0.83 -10.88
C GLN A 105 -6.99 1.19 -10.72
N GLY A 106 -7.72 0.54 -9.80
CA GLY A 106 -9.13 0.82 -9.57
C GLY A 106 -10.01 0.62 -10.80
N ILE A 107 -9.67 -0.35 -11.66
CA ILE A 107 -10.40 -0.61 -12.91
C ILE A 107 -11.88 -0.93 -12.66
N ALA A 108 -12.73 -0.64 -13.65
CA ALA A 108 -14.12 -1.06 -13.60
C ALA A 108 -14.21 -2.59 -13.57
N HIS A 109 -15.11 -3.12 -12.74
CA HIS A 109 -15.32 -4.56 -12.57
C HIS A 109 -16.69 -4.82 -11.94
N ARG A 110 -17.13 -6.06 -11.99
CA ARG A 110 -18.39 -6.51 -11.40
C ARG A 110 -18.13 -7.62 -10.40
N LEU A 111 -18.83 -7.60 -9.28
CA LEU A 111 -18.95 -8.76 -8.40
C LEU A 111 -20.36 -9.32 -8.48
N ALA A 112 -20.51 -10.64 -8.47
CA ALA A 112 -21.82 -11.28 -8.49
C ALA A 112 -21.86 -12.60 -7.72
N SER A 113 -23.06 -13.02 -7.34
CA SER A 113 -23.32 -14.36 -6.80
C SER A 113 -23.09 -15.47 -7.83
N ALA A 114 -23.28 -15.18 -9.12
CA ALA A 114 -23.04 -16.08 -10.24
C ALA A 114 -22.85 -15.27 -11.56
N PRO A 115 -22.16 -15.83 -12.58
CA PRO A 115 -21.85 -15.11 -13.83
C PRO A 115 -23.04 -14.64 -14.68
N ASP A 116 -24.19 -15.30 -14.52
CA ASP A 116 -25.42 -15.06 -15.28
C ASP A 116 -26.34 -14.02 -14.64
N VAL A 117 -26.01 -13.55 -13.43
CA VAL A 117 -26.78 -12.51 -12.75
C VAL A 117 -26.49 -11.14 -13.39
N ALA A 118 -27.55 -10.48 -13.85
CA ALA A 118 -27.45 -9.15 -14.45
C ALA A 118 -26.90 -8.14 -13.44
N GLY A 119 -25.96 -7.31 -13.90
CA GLY A 119 -25.37 -6.23 -13.12
C GLY A 119 -26.40 -5.20 -12.67
N ASP A 120 -26.25 -4.73 -11.45
CA ASP A 120 -27.03 -3.64 -10.88
C ASP A 120 -26.08 -2.69 -10.11
N SER A 121 -26.57 -1.50 -9.81
CA SER A 121 -25.89 -0.53 -8.95
C SER A 121 -26.03 -0.92 -7.47
N LEU A 122 -25.27 -0.25 -6.61
CA LEU A 122 -25.44 -0.31 -5.15
C LEU A 122 -26.80 0.26 -4.69
N GLU A 123 -27.58 0.89 -5.57
CA GLU A 123 -28.91 1.45 -5.26
C GLU A 123 -29.88 0.43 -4.64
N GLY A 124 -29.80 -0.84 -5.02
CA GLY A 124 -30.59 -1.91 -4.40
C GLY A 124 -30.07 -2.41 -3.04
N CYS A 125 -29.02 -1.80 -2.50
CA CYS A 125 -28.43 -2.15 -1.21
C CYS A 125 -28.76 -1.12 -0.14
N LYS A 126 -29.05 -1.58 1.06
CA LYS A 126 -29.15 -0.71 2.25
C LYS A 126 -27.74 -0.46 2.78
N VAL A 127 -27.30 0.79 2.71
CA VAL A 127 -26.03 1.24 3.28
C VAL A 127 -26.26 1.83 4.67
N ILE A 128 -25.50 1.36 5.66
CA ILE A 128 -25.51 1.84 7.03
C ILE A 128 -24.11 2.33 7.40
N LYS A 129 -23.97 3.62 7.69
CA LYS A 129 -22.70 4.19 8.14
C LYS A 129 -22.47 3.86 9.62
N LEU A 130 -21.41 3.12 9.92
CA LEU A 130 -21.08 2.68 11.28
C LEU A 130 -20.15 3.66 12.02
N GLY A 131 -19.43 4.52 11.28
CA GLY A 131 -18.55 5.55 11.85
C GLY A 131 -17.31 5.79 11.01
N GLY A 132 -16.77 7.01 11.02
CA GLY A 132 -15.66 7.41 10.14
C GLY A 132 -16.00 7.14 8.68
N ASN A 133 -15.26 6.24 8.05
CA ASN A 133 -15.48 5.80 6.67
C ASN A 133 -15.81 4.29 6.59
N VAL A 134 -16.42 3.73 7.63
CA VAL A 134 -16.86 2.33 7.69
C VAL A 134 -18.37 2.27 7.43
N CYS A 135 -18.78 1.40 6.51
CA CYS A 135 -20.16 1.12 6.14
C CYS A 135 -20.46 -0.39 6.26
N GLU A 136 -21.72 -0.68 6.57
CA GLU A 136 -22.33 -1.98 6.35
C GLU A 136 -23.28 -1.88 5.17
N VAL A 137 -23.17 -2.80 4.23
CA VAL A 137 -23.95 -2.85 2.99
C VAL A 137 -24.76 -4.14 3.01
N VAL A 138 -26.08 -4.02 3.08
CA VAL A 138 -26.98 -5.17 3.15
C VAL A 138 -27.85 -5.22 1.91
N ARG A 139 -27.82 -6.35 1.19
CA ARG A 139 -28.77 -6.64 0.12
C ARG A 139 -29.62 -7.84 0.49
N GLN A 140 -30.94 -7.61 0.49
CA GLN A 140 -31.91 -8.68 0.69
C GLN A 140 -32.05 -9.53 -0.57
N GLY A 141 -32.45 -10.78 -0.37
CA GLY A 141 -32.52 -11.81 -1.41
C GLY A 141 -33.11 -13.08 -0.82
N THR A 142 -33.33 -14.08 -1.67
CA THR A 142 -34.03 -15.32 -1.29
C THR A 142 -33.07 -16.50 -1.08
N GLY A 143 -31.87 -16.44 -1.64
CA GLY A 143 -30.90 -17.54 -1.58
C GLY A 143 -29.89 -17.44 -0.45
N ALA A 144 -28.74 -18.07 -0.68
CA ALA A 144 -27.58 -18.07 0.21
C ALA A 144 -27.04 -16.65 0.42
N THR A 145 -26.26 -16.48 1.49
CA THR A 145 -25.64 -15.20 1.85
C THR A 145 -24.16 -15.23 1.50
N SER A 146 -23.72 -14.25 0.70
CA SER A 146 -22.30 -13.95 0.51
C SER A 146 -21.88 -12.83 1.47
N THR A 147 -20.74 -12.99 2.12
CA THR A 147 -20.14 -11.94 2.97
C THR A 147 -18.84 -11.47 2.34
N LEU A 148 -18.77 -10.19 1.98
CA LEU A 148 -17.61 -9.57 1.36
C LEU A 148 -17.11 -8.39 2.19
N PHE A 149 -15.83 -8.08 2.06
CA PHE A 149 -15.25 -6.86 2.58
C PHE A 149 -14.58 -6.12 1.45
N CYS A 150 -15.15 -4.99 1.12
CA CYS A 150 -14.73 -4.15 0.01
C CYS A 150 -14.05 -2.91 0.57
N GLY A 151 -12.97 -2.47 -0.06
CA GLY A 151 -12.35 -1.22 0.31
C GLY A 151 -11.66 -0.54 -0.84
N SER A 152 -11.58 0.79 -0.78
CA SER A 152 -10.82 1.61 -1.72
C SER A 152 -9.76 2.38 -0.98
N MET A 153 -8.51 2.32 -1.43
CA MET A 153 -7.36 2.95 -0.79
C MET A 153 -6.87 4.10 -1.65
N ALA A 154 -6.78 5.29 -1.05
CA ALA A 154 -5.96 6.34 -1.62
C ALA A 154 -4.50 5.93 -1.47
N LEU A 155 -3.78 5.99 -2.58
CA LEU A 155 -2.33 6.05 -2.52
C LEU A 155 -2.00 7.52 -2.61
N ASP A 156 -1.29 8.04 -1.60
CA ASP A 156 -0.74 9.38 -1.72
C ASP A 156 0.21 9.37 -2.92
N SER A 157 -0.11 10.23 -3.89
CA SER A 157 0.04 9.98 -5.34
C SER A 157 1.47 10.15 -5.88
N TYR A 158 2.46 10.06 -5.00
CA TYR A 158 3.78 10.61 -5.20
C TYR A 158 4.85 9.56 -5.50
N ALA A 159 5.01 8.58 -4.61
CA ALA A 159 6.07 7.57 -4.71
C ALA A 159 5.72 6.41 -5.65
N LEU A 160 4.45 6.28 -6.01
CA LEU A 160 3.86 4.98 -6.35
C LEU A 160 3.15 4.88 -7.68
N ASN A 161 2.92 6.01 -8.35
CA ASN A 161 2.28 6.03 -9.66
C ASN A 161 2.98 5.09 -10.68
N PRO A 162 4.33 5.00 -10.71
CA PRO A 162 5.01 4.04 -11.56
C PRO A 162 4.78 2.58 -11.13
N LEU A 163 4.76 2.29 -9.82
CA LEU A 163 4.53 0.93 -9.31
C LEU A 163 3.13 0.45 -9.69
N ILE A 164 2.11 1.28 -9.44
CA ILE A 164 0.72 0.95 -9.75
C ILE A 164 0.54 0.67 -11.24
N THR A 165 1.12 1.49 -12.10
CA THR A 165 1.00 1.31 -13.56
C THR A 165 1.67 0.03 -14.05
N LEU A 166 2.71 -0.45 -13.35
CA LEU A 166 3.42 -1.68 -13.70
C LEU A 166 2.75 -2.95 -13.15
N MET A 167 1.88 -2.82 -12.14
CA MET A 167 1.17 -3.96 -11.58
C MET A 167 0.13 -4.52 -12.56
N PRO A 168 -0.11 -5.84 -12.56
CA PRO A 168 -1.25 -6.43 -13.25
C PRO A 168 -2.56 -5.73 -12.85
N PRO A 169 -3.57 -5.72 -13.74
CA PRO A 169 -4.88 -5.13 -13.44
C PRO A 169 -5.59 -5.81 -12.26
N VAL A 170 -5.25 -7.08 -12.00
CA VAL A 170 -5.81 -7.92 -10.96
C VAL A 170 -4.69 -8.73 -10.32
N ILE A 171 -4.57 -8.69 -9.00
CA ILE A 171 -3.68 -9.54 -8.21
C ILE A 171 -4.52 -10.33 -7.21
N LYS A 172 -4.47 -11.67 -7.26
CA LYS A 172 -5.12 -12.50 -6.25
C LYS A 172 -4.16 -12.82 -5.12
N GLY A 173 -4.65 -12.75 -3.89
CA GLY A 173 -3.86 -13.05 -2.70
C GLY A 173 -3.38 -14.50 -2.66
N CYS A 174 -4.18 -15.44 -3.18
CA CYS A 174 -3.82 -16.87 -3.25
C CYS A 174 -2.67 -17.16 -4.21
N ASP A 175 -2.58 -16.46 -5.35
CA ASP A 175 -1.44 -16.56 -6.28
C ASP A 175 -0.11 -16.16 -5.61
N VAL A 176 -0.20 -15.31 -4.59
CA VAL A 176 0.94 -14.74 -3.87
C VAL A 176 1.23 -15.48 -2.56
N ALA A 177 0.24 -16.19 -2.00
CA ALA A 177 0.35 -16.88 -0.71
C ALA A 177 1.48 -17.94 -0.68
N GLY A 178 1.79 -18.58 -1.81
CA GLY A 178 2.91 -19.51 -1.93
C GLY A 178 4.29 -18.85 -1.79
N ASN A 179 4.37 -17.53 -1.97
CA ASN A 179 5.62 -16.76 -1.97
C ASN A 179 5.82 -15.93 -0.68
N ASP A 180 4.80 -15.80 0.17
CA ASP A 180 4.91 -15.13 1.46
C ASP A 180 4.16 -15.90 2.57
N PRO A 181 4.87 -16.51 3.54
CA PRO A 181 4.30 -17.46 4.51
C PRO A 181 3.29 -16.84 5.47
N VAL A 182 3.18 -15.52 5.53
CA VAL A 182 2.26 -14.81 6.44
C VAL A 182 0.99 -14.34 5.71
N VAL A 183 0.94 -14.35 4.37
CA VAL A 183 -0.29 -14.00 3.61
C VAL A 183 -1.43 -14.96 3.94
N GLY A 184 -1.19 -16.27 3.89
CA GLY A 184 -2.20 -17.29 4.23
C GLY A 184 -2.75 -17.15 5.66
N PRO A 185 -1.91 -17.13 6.70
CA PRO A 185 -2.35 -16.89 8.08
C PRO A 185 -3.11 -15.58 8.29
N LEU A 186 -2.72 -14.50 7.60
CA LEU A 186 -3.42 -13.21 7.69
C LEU A 186 -4.81 -13.28 7.04
N LEU A 187 -4.94 -13.93 5.89
CA LEU A 187 -6.24 -14.19 5.27
C LEU A 187 -7.14 -15.04 6.18
N ALA A 188 -6.60 -16.09 6.80
CA ALA A 188 -7.34 -16.91 7.76
C ALA A 188 -7.81 -16.10 8.99
N ALA A 189 -6.94 -15.22 9.52
CA ALA A 189 -7.32 -14.32 10.62
C ALA A 189 -8.43 -13.35 10.21
N MET A 190 -8.36 -12.81 8.98
CA MET A 190 -9.43 -11.97 8.42
C MET A 190 -10.74 -12.76 8.26
N THR A 191 -10.68 -14.04 7.84
CA THR A 191 -11.88 -14.90 7.75
C THR A 191 -12.53 -15.08 9.13
N VAL A 192 -11.75 -15.36 10.17
CA VAL A 192 -12.28 -15.54 11.53
C VAL A 192 -12.95 -14.26 12.03
N GLU A 193 -12.26 -13.12 11.89
CA GLU A 193 -12.78 -11.80 12.29
C GLU A 193 -14.03 -11.41 11.50
N ALA A 194 -14.09 -11.80 10.23
CA ALA A 194 -15.24 -11.59 9.34
C ALA A 194 -16.47 -12.42 9.72
N SER A 195 -16.28 -13.68 10.09
CA SER A 195 -17.37 -14.60 10.40
C SER A 195 -17.95 -14.41 11.80
N GLN A 196 -17.19 -13.84 12.74
CA GLN A 196 -17.60 -13.63 14.13
C GLN A 196 -17.33 -12.19 14.58
N PRO A 197 -18.06 -11.20 14.02
CA PRO A 197 -17.79 -9.80 14.30
C PRO A 197 -18.09 -9.43 15.76
N GLN A 198 -17.18 -8.66 16.36
CA GLN A 198 -17.26 -8.11 17.70
C GLN A 198 -17.08 -6.58 17.65
N MET A 199 -17.19 -5.92 18.81
CA MET A 199 -16.88 -4.49 18.91
C MET A 199 -15.44 -4.25 18.44
N GLY A 200 -15.29 -3.44 17.38
CA GLY A 200 -14.00 -3.09 16.80
C GLY A 200 -13.59 -3.85 15.54
N SER A 201 -14.36 -4.86 15.09
CA SER A 201 -13.98 -5.70 13.95
C SER A 201 -13.71 -4.94 12.66
N ALA A 202 -14.49 -3.90 12.39
CA ALA A 202 -14.26 -3.05 11.21
C ALA A 202 -12.85 -2.40 11.21
N THR A 203 -12.40 -1.93 12.37
CA THR A 203 -11.06 -1.33 12.52
C THR A 203 -9.98 -2.41 12.43
N ILE A 204 -10.20 -3.58 13.03
CA ILE A 204 -9.25 -4.71 12.96
C ILE A 204 -9.09 -5.18 11.51
N LEU A 205 -10.19 -5.46 10.81
CA LEU A 205 -10.18 -5.91 9.42
C LEU A 205 -9.58 -4.89 8.47
N SER A 206 -9.85 -3.60 8.66
CA SER A 206 -9.18 -2.56 7.86
C SER A 206 -7.66 -2.58 8.10
N ARG A 207 -7.18 -2.64 9.35
CA ARG A 207 -5.73 -2.74 9.62
C ARG A 207 -5.09 -4.03 9.11
N MET A 208 -5.82 -5.14 9.09
CA MET A 208 -5.37 -6.36 8.44
C MET A 208 -5.30 -6.20 6.91
N ALA A 209 -6.27 -5.53 6.30
CA ALA A 209 -6.28 -5.24 4.87
C ALA A 209 -5.14 -4.28 4.46
N ASP A 210 -4.79 -3.28 5.29
CA ASP A 210 -3.59 -2.44 5.16
C ASP A 210 -2.33 -3.33 5.05
N LEU A 211 -2.14 -4.20 6.04
CA LEU A 211 -0.98 -5.09 6.14
C LEU A 211 -0.93 -6.07 4.97
N LEU A 212 -2.07 -6.67 4.62
CA LEU A 212 -2.17 -7.64 3.54
C LEU A 212 -1.85 -7.00 2.21
N THR A 213 -2.41 -5.82 1.92
CA THR A 213 -2.14 -5.07 0.68
C THR A 213 -0.65 -4.75 0.56
N ALA A 214 -0.03 -4.20 1.61
CA ALA A 214 1.40 -3.91 1.61
C ALA A 214 2.24 -5.19 1.35
N ARG A 215 1.82 -6.33 1.89
CA ARG A 215 2.51 -7.61 1.70
C ARG A 215 2.33 -8.19 0.29
N LEU A 216 1.13 -8.10 -0.28
CA LEU A 216 0.90 -8.51 -1.66
C LEU A 216 1.72 -7.70 -2.64
N ILE A 217 1.79 -6.38 -2.42
CA ILE A 217 2.58 -5.47 -3.25
C ILE A 217 4.07 -5.77 -3.07
N ARG A 218 4.55 -5.94 -1.84
CA ARG A 218 5.94 -6.35 -1.59
C ARG A 218 6.27 -7.68 -2.27
N CYS A 219 5.39 -8.67 -2.17
CA CYS A 219 5.62 -9.97 -2.74
C CYS A 219 5.61 -9.90 -4.27
N TRP A 220 4.69 -9.14 -4.88
CA TRP A 220 4.72 -8.86 -6.31
C TRP A 220 6.03 -8.17 -6.73
N VAL A 221 6.46 -7.15 -5.97
CA VAL A 221 7.74 -6.47 -6.15
C VAL A 221 8.92 -7.41 -5.96
N ASN A 222 8.82 -8.53 -5.26
CA ASN A 222 9.95 -9.47 -5.10
C ASN A 222 9.91 -10.63 -6.11
N CYS A 223 8.72 -11.11 -6.45
CA CYS A 223 8.51 -12.31 -7.27
C CYS A 223 8.48 -12.04 -8.77
N ASN A 224 8.16 -10.81 -9.21
CA ASN A 224 8.12 -10.48 -10.64
C ASN A 224 9.55 -10.29 -11.20
N GLY A 225 10.35 -11.35 -11.17
CA GLY A 225 11.76 -11.38 -11.51
C GLY A 225 11.98 -11.60 -13.01
N ALA A 226 12.25 -10.53 -13.75
CA ALA A 226 12.84 -10.62 -15.09
C ALA A 226 13.35 -9.26 -15.61
N SER A 227 12.74 -8.14 -15.19
CA SER A 227 13.12 -6.84 -15.75
C SER A 227 14.44 -6.35 -15.16
N THR A 228 15.45 -6.17 -16.02
CA THR A 228 16.73 -5.54 -15.70
C THR A 228 16.67 -4.01 -15.84
N THR A 229 15.59 -3.49 -16.41
CA THR A 229 15.35 -2.06 -16.66
C THR A 229 13.96 -1.63 -16.20
N GLY A 230 13.72 -0.33 -16.16
CA GLY A 230 12.49 0.29 -15.67
C GLY A 230 12.48 0.51 -14.16
N TRP A 231 11.39 1.11 -13.69
CA TRP A 231 11.27 1.56 -12.31
C TRP A 231 11.29 0.40 -11.29
N LEU A 232 10.72 -0.75 -11.63
CA LEU A 232 10.77 -1.95 -10.77
C LEU A 232 12.20 -2.47 -10.57
N ALA A 233 13.03 -2.45 -11.62
CA ALA A 233 14.45 -2.78 -11.52
C ALA A 233 15.20 -1.76 -10.65
N ALA A 234 14.84 -0.47 -10.79
CA ALA A 234 15.47 0.62 -10.05
C ALA A 234 15.21 0.56 -8.54
N ILE A 235 13.99 0.22 -8.11
CA ILE A 235 13.68 0.10 -6.66
C ILE A 235 14.30 -1.16 -6.02
N ARG A 236 14.59 -2.19 -6.81
CA ARG A 236 15.30 -3.41 -6.37
C ARG A 236 16.81 -3.21 -6.31
N ASP A 237 17.36 -2.31 -7.11
CA ASP A 237 18.78 -1.99 -7.09
C ASP A 237 19.13 -1.25 -5.79
N PRO A 238 20.03 -1.78 -4.94
CA PRO A 238 20.31 -1.19 -3.63
C PRO A 238 20.97 0.20 -3.70
N HIS A 239 21.61 0.56 -4.82
CA HIS A 239 22.23 1.87 -5.00
C HIS A 239 21.24 2.87 -5.60
N ILE A 240 20.58 2.48 -6.70
CA ILE A 240 19.61 3.34 -7.38
C ILE A 240 18.36 3.53 -6.52
N GLY A 241 17.89 2.47 -5.87
CA GLY A 241 16.75 2.51 -4.95
C GLY A 241 16.96 3.51 -3.81
N ARG A 242 18.15 3.59 -3.21
CA ARG A 242 18.45 4.61 -2.18
C ARG A 242 18.34 6.03 -2.71
N ALA A 243 18.85 6.29 -3.91
CA ALA A 243 18.75 7.60 -4.54
C ALA A 243 17.30 7.97 -4.89
N LEU A 244 16.52 7.00 -5.42
CA LEU A 244 15.10 7.18 -5.67
C LEU A 244 14.32 7.47 -4.38
N ALA A 245 14.54 6.67 -3.32
CA ALA A 245 13.95 6.89 -2.01
C ALA A 245 14.20 8.32 -1.51
N ALA A 246 15.44 8.80 -1.62
CA ALA A 246 15.80 10.16 -1.22
C ALA A 246 15.12 11.25 -2.07
N MET A 247 15.04 11.06 -3.40
CA MET A 247 14.34 12.00 -4.30
C MET A 247 12.83 12.08 -3.99
N HIS A 248 12.20 10.94 -3.69
CA HIS A 248 10.78 10.88 -3.37
C HIS A 248 10.46 11.44 -1.99
N ARG A 249 11.33 11.20 -1.01
CA ARG A 249 11.17 11.71 0.36
C ARG A 249 11.28 13.23 0.43
N ASP A 250 12.22 13.82 -0.30
CA ASP A 250 12.41 15.27 -0.33
C ASP A 250 12.61 15.76 -1.78
N PRO A 251 11.51 15.89 -2.56
CA PRO A 251 11.58 16.35 -3.94
C PRO A 251 12.06 17.81 -4.05
N GLY A 252 11.84 18.62 -3.01
CA GLY A 252 12.17 20.04 -2.96
C GLY A 252 13.64 20.32 -2.70
N HIS A 253 14.37 19.35 -2.13
CA HIS A 253 15.81 19.46 -1.93
C HIS A 253 16.57 19.76 -3.23
N ASN A 254 17.65 20.54 -3.14
CA ASN A 254 18.52 20.84 -4.28
C ASN A 254 19.45 19.66 -4.61
N TRP A 255 18.86 18.54 -5.01
CA TRP A 255 19.60 17.35 -5.39
C TRP A 255 20.49 17.61 -6.62
N THR A 256 21.79 17.52 -6.40
CA THR A 256 22.78 17.45 -7.47
C THR A 256 23.09 15.99 -7.80
N LEU A 257 23.66 15.76 -8.98
CA LEU A 257 24.19 14.43 -9.34
C LEU A 257 25.23 13.94 -8.31
N GLY A 258 25.99 14.87 -7.70
CA GLY A 258 26.97 14.58 -6.65
C GLY A 258 26.33 14.08 -5.36
N SER A 259 25.33 14.80 -4.85
CA SER A 259 24.62 14.42 -3.63
C SER A 259 23.89 13.09 -3.80
N LEU A 260 23.28 12.85 -4.96
CA LEU A 260 22.58 11.58 -5.24
C LEU A 260 23.54 10.40 -5.35
N ALA A 261 24.68 10.60 -6.02
CA ALA A 261 25.74 9.58 -6.06
C ALA A 261 26.27 9.26 -4.64
N GLY A 262 26.39 10.29 -3.79
CA GLY A 262 26.73 10.13 -2.37
C GLY A 262 25.71 9.25 -1.62
N VAL A 263 24.41 9.53 -1.77
CA VAL A 263 23.32 8.69 -1.21
C VAL A 263 23.35 7.26 -1.75
N ALA A 264 23.65 7.11 -3.05
CA ALA A 264 23.80 5.81 -3.69
C ALA A 264 25.09 5.08 -3.25
N GLY A 265 26.05 5.74 -2.62
CA GLY A 265 27.35 5.17 -2.27
C GLY A 265 28.20 4.85 -3.50
N GLN A 266 28.10 5.67 -4.55
CA GLN A 266 28.80 5.50 -5.82
C GLN A 266 29.51 6.78 -6.26
N SER A 267 30.47 6.66 -7.18
CA SER A 267 31.04 7.84 -7.84
C SER A 267 30.00 8.50 -8.77
N ARG A 268 30.20 9.78 -9.09
CA ARG A 268 29.27 10.55 -9.93
C ARG A 268 29.05 9.92 -11.31
N SER A 269 30.11 9.45 -11.95
CA SER A 269 30.04 8.83 -13.28
C SER A 269 29.34 7.48 -13.26
N ILE A 270 29.73 6.59 -12.32
CA ILE A 270 29.12 5.26 -12.17
C ILE A 270 27.63 5.38 -11.86
N PHE A 271 27.26 6.29 -10.96
CA PHE A 271 25.86 6.53 -10.64
C PHE A 271 25.08 7.02 -11.86
N ALA A 272 25.59 8.00 -12.60
CA ALA A 272 24.89 8.56 -13.76
C ALA A 272 24.66 7.53 -14.87
N GLU A 273 25.69 6.74 -15.18
CA GLU A 273 25.63 5.66 -16.16
C GLU A 273 24.62 4.60 -15.74
N ARG A 274 24.75 4.09 -14.50
CA ARG A 274 23.85 3.05 -13.98
C ARG A 274 22.40 3.51 -13.85
N PHE A 275 22.18 4.74 -13.36
CA PHE A 275 20.84 5.30 -13.24
C PHE A 275 20.16 5.36 -14.61
N SER A 276 20.86 5.88 -15.61
CA SER A 276 20.32 6.01 -16.98
C SER A 276 20.12 4.63 -17.63
N ALA A 277 21.03 3.69 -17.41
CA ALA A 277 20.91 2.32 -17.92
C ALA A 277 19.69 1.60 -17.33
N VAL A 278 19.41 1.79 -16.05
CA VAL A 278 18.28 1.13 -15.38
C VAL A 278 16.95 1.84 -15.70
N LEU A 279 16.87 3.17 -15.61
CA LEU A 279 15.60 3.90 -15.73
C LEU A 279 15.29 4.40 -17.14
N GLY A 280 16.26 4.38 -18.06
CA GLY A 280 16.12 4.93 -19.42
C GLY A 280 16.13 6.46 -19.49
N GLU A 281 16.26 7.14 -18.35
CA GLU A 281 16.34 8.59 -18.23
C GLU A 281 17.40 9.00 -17.20
N GLY A 282 17.97 10.20 -17.36
CA GLY A 282 18.96 10.73 -16.40
C GLY A 282 18.32 11.20 -15.09
N ALA A 283 19.08 11.16 -13.99
CA ALA A 283 18.60 11.50 -12.65
C ALA A 283 17.95 12.89 -12.52
N ALA A 284 18.52 13.91 -13.18
CA ALA A 284 17.94 15.26 -13.17
C ALA A 284 16.61 15.34 -13.94
N HIS A 285 16.48 14.56 -15.02
CA HIS A 285 15.25 14.47 -15.79
C HIS A 285 14.16 13.76 -14.99
N TYR A 286 14.51 12.64 -14.35
CA TYR A 286 13.63 11.91 -13.43
C TYR A 286 13.10 12.81 -12.33
N LEU A 287 13.98 13.54 -11.63
CA LEU A 287 13.58 14.44 -10.54
C LEU A 287 12.70 15.60 -11.03
N ALA A 288 12.99 16.16 -12.20
CA ALA A 288 12.15 17.20 -12.79
C ALA A 288 10.75 16.64 -13.12
N ARG A 289 10.67 15.45 -13.72
CA ARG A 289 9.40 14.79 -14.02
C ARG A 289 8.62 14.49 -12.75
N LEU A 290 9.30 13.96 -11.73
CA LEU A 290 8.76 13.76 -10.39
C LEU A 290 8.13 15.08 -9.94
N ARG A 291 8.89 16.16 -9.72
CA ARG A 291 8.41 17.51 -9.31
C ARG A 291 7.17 17.99 -10.07
N MET A 292 7.08 17.77 -11.38
CA MET A 292 5.92 18.25 -12.14
C MET A 292 4.65 17.41 -11.93
N GLN A 293 4.77 16.10 -11.69
CA GLN A 293 3.62 15.27 -11.30
C GLN A 293 3.03 15.78 -9.98
N LEU A 294 3.91 16.07 -9.04
CA LEU A 294 3.60 16.59 -7.71
C LEU A 294 2.93 17.94 -7.74
N ALA A 295 3.45 18.82 -8.60
CA ALA A 295 2.88 20.12 -8.80
C ALA A 295 1.44 20.04 -9.29
N ARG A 296 1.08 19.09 -10.17
CA ARG A 296 -0.30 18.96 -10.64
C ARG A 296 -1.27 18.69 -9.50
N GLU A 297 -0.86 17.86 -8.55
CA GLU A 297 -1.68 17.50 -7.38
C GLU A 297 -1.77 18.66 -6.39
N LEU A 298 -0.63 19.26 -6.04
CA LEU A 298 -0.59 20.41 -5.12
C LEU A 298 -1.37 21.61 -5.67
N LEU A 299 -1.34 21.82 -6.99
CA LEU A 299 -2.15 22.85 -7.67
C LEU A 299 -3.64 22.49 -7.72
N GLY A 300 -3.97 21.20 -7.64
CA GLY A 300 -5.33 20.67 -7.56
C GLY A 300 -5.93 20.72 -6.15
N GLN A 301 -5.10 20.89 -5.12
CA GLN A 301 -5.54 21.06 -3.73
C GLN A 301 -5.92 22.53 -3.49
N ASN A 302 -7.13 22.77 -2.96
CA ASN A 302 -7.56 24.11 -2.58
C ASN A 302 -6.62 24.69 -1.52
N GLY A 303 -5.92 25.78 -1.86
CA GLY A 303 -5.17 26.59 -0.88
C GLY A 303 -3.78 27.02 -1.30
N LEU A 304 -3.13 26.33 -2.25
CA LEU A 304 -1.77 26.68 -2.68
C LEU A 304 -1.75 27.52 -3.96
N SER A 305 -0.97 28.60 -3.94
CA SER A 305 -0.62 29.40 -5.10
C SER A 305 0.48 28.72 -5.93
N VAL A 306 0.60 29.14 -7.19
CA VAL A 306 1.65 28.62 -8.09
C VAL A 306 3.05 28.92 -7.54
N ALA A 307 3.25 30.10 -6.94
CA ALA A 307 4.50 30.49 -6.30
C ALA A 307 4.86 29.60 -5.08
N GLU A 308 3.88 29.28 -4.24
CA GLU A 308 4.09 28.38 -3.09
C GLU A 308 4.46 26.96 -3.54
N VAL A 309 3.76 26.44 -4.56
CA VAL A 309 4.09 25.12 -5.14
C VAL A 309 5.48 25.12 -5.75
N ALA A 310 5.86 26.17 -6.50
CA ALA A 310 7.20 26.29 -7.07
C ALA A 310 8.29 26.26 -5.98
N THR A 311 8.12 27.07 -4.93
CA THR A 311 9.07 27.16 -3.81
C THR A 311 9.20 25.82 -3.09
N ARG A 312 8.06 25.17 -2.78
CA ARG A 312 8.02 23.86 -2.11
C ARG A 312 8.72 22.76 -2.91
N LEU A 313 8.72 22.86 -4.23
CA LEU A 313 9.38 21.90 -5.13
C LEU A 313 10.79 22.31 -5.54
N GLY A 314 11.39 23.29 -4.85
CA GLY A 314 12.79 23.67 -5.03
C GLY A 314 13.07 24.43 -6.32
N TYR A 315 12.13 25.26 -6.78
CA TYR A 315 12.35 26.20 -7.88
C TYR A 315 12.56 27.62 -7.34
N ASP A 316 13.62 28.28 -7.82
CA ASP A 316 14.00 29.64 -7.39
C ASP A 316 13.02 30.72 -7.83
N SER A 317 12.17 30.43 -8.83
CA SER A 317 11.16 31.37 -9.32
C SER A 317 9.95 30.68 -9.93
N GLU A 318 8.79 31.31 -9.77
CA GLU A 318 7.54 30.88 -10.42
C GLU A 318 7.69 30.77 -11.94
N ALA A 319 8.43 31.70 -12.57
CA ALA A 319 8.68 31.66 -14.01
C ALA A 319 9.49 30.44 -14.45
N SER A 320 10.53 30.06 -13.69
CA SER A 320 11.32 28.85 -13.97
C SER A 320 10.47 27.58 -13.83
N PHE A 321 9.65 27.52 -12.79
CA PHE A 321 8.70 26.45 -12.55
C PHE A 321 7.66 26.35 -13.66
N ALA A 322 7.01 27.45 -14.03
CA ALA A 322 5.96 27.46 -15.05
C ALA A 322 6.47 27.01 -16.43
N ARG A 323 7.70 27.38 -16.80
CA ARG A 323 8.36 26.90 -18.02
C ARG A 323 8.63 25.40 -17.97
N ALA A 324 9.18 24.90 -16.86
CA ALA A 324 9.44 23.47 -16.67
C ALA A 324 8.13 22.66 -16.68
N PHE A 325 7.11 23.15 -16.00
CA PHE A 325 5.79 22.53 -15.91
C PHE A 325 5.11 22.45 -17.26
N LYS A 326 5.08 23.54 -18.02
CA LYS A 326 4.51 23.55 -19.38
C LYS A 326 5.27 22.61 -20.31
N ARG A 327 6.60 22.56 -20.22
CA ARG A 327 7.44 21.68 -21.05
C ARG A 327 7.20 20.19 -20.78
N ILE A 328 6.96 19.81 -19.53
CA ILE A 328 6.81 18.41 -19.11
C ILE A 328 5.36 17.94 -19.18
N THR A 329 4.40 18.79 -18.80
CA THR A 329 2.97 18.42 -18.70
C THR A 329 2.13 18.86 -19.90
N ASN A 330 2.70 19.64 -20.82
CA ASN A 330 2.02 20.29 -21.95
C ASN A 330 0.89 21.28 -21.57
N VAL A 331 0.70 21.56 -20.28
CA VAL A 331 -0.33 22.48 -19.77
C VAL A 331 0.31 23.50 -18.84
N SER A 332 -0.24 24.71 -18.72
CA SER A 332 0.30 25.69 -17.76
C SER A 332 -0.21 25.44 -16.34
N PRO A 333 0.57 25.77 -15.29
CA PRO A 333 0.14 25.61 -13.90
C PRO A 333 -1.20 26.28 -13.58
N GLY A 334 -1.40 27.50 -14.11
CA GLY A 334 -2.61 28.28 -13.91
C GLY A 334 -3.85 27.72 -14.61
N VAL A 335 -3.68 26.88 -15.64
CA VAL A 335 -4.81 26.13 -16.22
C VAL A 335 -5.20 25.02 -15.25
N VAL A 336 -4.25 24.18 -14.83
CA VAL A 336 -4.51 23.06 -13.89
C VAL A 336 -5.22 23.53 -12.61
N ARG A 337 -4.76 24.65 -12.03
CA ARG A 337 -5.38 25.25 -10.84
C ARG A 337 -6.82 25.75 -11.09
N ARG A 338 -7.14 26.22 -12.30
CA ARG A 338 -8.48 26.72 -12.66
C ARG A 338 -9.44 25.61 -13.08
N THR A 339 -8.93 24.47 -13.53
CA THR A 339 -9.73 23.34 -14.02
C THR A 339 -10.29 22.47 -12.89
N ILE A 340 -10.16 22.84 -11.62
CA ILE A 340 -10.70 22.04 -10.51
C ILE A 340 -12.24 22.11 -10.56
N PRO A 341 -12.95 21.00 -10.85
CA PRO A 341 -14.33 20.85 -10.41
C PRO A 341 -14.25 20.87 -8.89
N GLY A 342 -14.89 21.85 -8.25
CA GLY A 342 -14.90 21.97 -6.79
C GLY A 342 -15.10 20.60 -6.19
N ARG A 343 -14.15 20.17 -5.35
CA ARG A 343 -14.13 18.93 -4.57
C ARG A 343 -15.45 18.20 -4.76
N MET A 344 -15.51 17.30 -5.75
CA MET A 344 -16.48 16.22 -5.66
C MET A 344 -16.03 15.50 -4.40
N ASP A 345 -16.60 15.91 -3.26
CA ASP A 345 -16.91 14.97 -2.22
C ASP A 345 -17.43 13.78 -3.02
N MET A 346 -16.65 12.69 -3.01
CA MET A 346 -17.13 11.41 -3.51
C MET A 346 -18.25 11.06 -2.56
N ASN A 347 -19.38 11.69 -2.82
CA ASN A 347 -20.62 11.51 -2.15
C ASN A 347 -21.07 10.17 -2.66
N PHE A 348 -21.20 9.27 -1.72
CA PHE A 348 -21.17 7.89 -2.04
C PHE A 348 -22.47 7.47 -2.69
N GLY A 349 -22.34 6.83 -3.86
CA GLY A 349 -23.03 5.58 -4.12
C GLY A 349 -22.29 4.42 -3.42
N PHE A 350 -22.03 4.56 -2.12
CA PHE A 350 -21.45 3.62 -1.14
C PHE A 350 -22.09 3.86 0.23
#